data_AF-Q0W837-F1
#
_entry.id   AF-Q0W837-F1
#
_cell.length_a   1.000
_cell.length_b   1.000
_cell.length_c   1.000
_cell.angle_alpha   90.00
_cell.angle_beta   90.00
_cell.angle_gamma   90.00
#
_symmetry.space_group_name_H-M   'P 1'
#
loop_
_entity.id
_entity.type
_entity.pdbx_description
1 polymer ?
#
loop_
_entity_poly.entity_id
_entity_poly.type
_entity_poly.pdbx_seq_one_letter_code
_entity_poly.pdbx_strand_id
1 'polypeptide(L)'
;MKSNRRKFQKNDAAFTGLEAAIVLIAFVVVAAVFSYVMLGAGFFTSQKSKEVVHTGVDQATSSIEMAGDVVGIGASGNLTGLMMTLQITAGNNPVDINKTIISYRTANVYNESVFDGTSWEEGGQVKWIQQTNENNLLEKYEKVQLKINIAEDEQVGPNTKITLEVKPPTGAVLSVSVTTPPAIEPIMSLF
;
A
#
# COMPACT_ATOMS: atom_id res chain seq x y z
N MET A 1 -35.21 -70.12 -68.52
CA MET A 1 -35.08 -68.68 -68.21
C MET A 1 -35.10 -68.49 -66.69
N LYS A 2 -33.96 -68.20 -66.06
CA LYS A 2 -33.91 -67.82 -64.63
C LYS A 2 -33.46 -66.36 -64.54
N SER A 3 -34.39 -65.48 -64.15
CA SER A 3 -34.12 -64.06 -63.92
C SER A 3 -33.32 -63.89 -62.63
N ASN A 4 -32.13 -63.31 -62.74
CA ASN A 4 -31.24 -63.06 -61.62
C ASN A 4 -31.51 -61.64 -61.07
N ARG A 5 -32.29 -61.53 -59.99
CA ARG A 5 -32.52 -60.23 -59.30
C ARG A 5 -31.29 -59.88 -58.46
N ARG A 6 -30.59 -58.79 -58.80
CA ARG A 6 -29.53 -58.20 -57.96
C ARG A 6 -30.15 -57.65 -56.68
N LYS A 7 -29.73 -58.15 -55.52
CA LYS A 7 -30.08 -57.57 -54.20
C LYS A 7 -29.23 -56.32 -53.98
N PHE A 8 -29.87 -55.17 -53.78
CA PHE A 8 -29.22 -54.00 -53.19
C PHE A 8 -28.85 -54.33 -51.74
N GLN A 9 -27.57 -54.33 -51.41
CA GLN A 9 -27.11 -54.46 -50.02
C GLN A 9 -27.24 -53.08 -49.34
N LYS A 10 -27.98 -53.02 -48.22
CA LYS A 10 -28.00 -51.86 -47.32
C LYS A 10 -26.64 -51.76 -46.65
N ASN A 11 -26.00 -50.60 -46.76
CA ASN A 11 -24.71 -50.33 -46.12
C ASN A 11 -24.92 -49.39 -44.93
N ASP A 12 -25.16 -49.98 -43.75
CA ASP A 12 -25.45 -49.22 -42.52
C ASP A 12 -24.20 -48.52 -41.95
N ALA A 13 -22.99 -48.87 -42.46
CA ALA A 13 -21.73 -48.24 -42.07
C ALA A 13 -21.69 -46.72 -42.34
N ALA A 14 -22.40 -46.26 -43.38
CA ALA A 14 -22.51 -44.83 -43.69
C ALA A 14 -23.38 -44.07 -42.67
N PHE A 15 -24.41 -44.72 -42.11
CA PHE A 15 -25.28 -44.11 -41.09
C PHE A 15 -24.62 -44.12 -39.71
N THR A 16 -23.93 -45.20 -39.32
CA THR A 16 -23.17 -45.23 -38.05
C THR A 16 -21.98 -44.27 -38.05
N GLY A 17 -21.37 -44.02 -39.22
CA GLY A 17 -20.30 -43.03 -39.36
C GLY A 17 -20.79 -41.58 -39.22
N LEU A 18 -22.01 -41.29 -39.68
CA LEU A 18 -22.62 -39.97 -39.53
C LEU A 18 -22.96 -39.67 -38.07
N GLU A 19 -23.49 -40.66 -37.33
CA GLU A 19 -23.75 -40.52 -35.88
C GLU A 19 -22.45 -40.29 -35.09
N ALA A 20 -21.39 -41.06 -35.40
CA ALA A 20 -20.08 -40.87 -34.79
C ALA A 20 -19.48 -39.50 -35.11
N ALA A 21 -19.68 -38.98 -36.33
CA ALA A 21 -19.18 -37.66 -36.73
C ALA A 21 -19.90 -36.52 -36.00
N ILE A 22 -21.21 -36.60 -35.79
CA ILE A 22 -21.97 -35.60 -35.02
C ILE A 22 -21.47 -35.57 -33.58
N VAL A 23 -21.28 -36.73 -32.97
CA VAL A 23 -20.74 -36.85 -31.60
C VAL A 23 -19.31 -36.30 -31.54
N LEU A 24 -18.46 -36.58 -32.52
CA LEU A 24 -17.11 -36.04 -32.62
C LEU A 24 -17.13 -34.49 -32.64
N ILE A 25 -17.98 -33.88 -33.46
CA ILE A 25 -18.11 -32.41 -33.54
C ILE A 25 -18.56 -31.85 -32.19
N ALA A 26 -19.56 -32.47 -31.55
CA ALA A 26 -20.02 -32.03 -30.23
C ALA A 26 -18.90 -32.07 -29.18
N PHE A 27 -18.09 -33.14 -29.15
CA PHE A 27 -16.95 -33.25 -28.25
C PHE A 27 -15.88 -32.17 -28.53
N VAL A 28 -15.56 -31.92 -29.80
CA VAL A 28 -14.58 -30.89 -30.18
C VAL A 28 -15.08 -29.49 -29.79
N VAL A 29 -16.37 -29.19 -29.98
CA VAL A 29 -16.96 -27.89 -29.59
C VAL A 29 -16.93 -27.71 -28.07
N VAL A 30 -17.32 -28.74 -27.31
CA VAL A 30 -17.25 -28.68 -25.83
C VAL A 30 -15.81 -28.48 -25.37
N ALA A 31 -14.85 -29.20 -25.95
CA ALA A 31 -13.42 -29.03 -25.65
C ALA A 31 -12.92 -27.61 -25.99
N ALA A 32 -13.35 -27.04 -27.12
CA ALA A 32 -12.97 -25.69 -27.53
C ALA A 32 -13.54 -24.61 -26.59
N VAL A 33 -14.83 -24.70 -26.24
CA VAL A 33 -15.46 -23.77 -25.29
C VAL A 33 -14.83 -23.88 -23.91
N PHE A 34 -14.58 -25.11 -23.44
CA PHE A 34 -13.89 -25.36 -22.19
C PHE A 34 -12.48 -24.75 -22.20
N SER A 35 -11.72 -24.94 -23.27
CA SER A 35 -10.37 -24.38 -23.42
C SER A 35 -10.38 -22.85 -23.43
N TYR A 36 -11.34 -22.23 -24.11
CA TYR A 36 -11.48 -20.77 -24.12
C TYR A 36 -11.73 -20.21 -22.71
N VAL A 37 -12.66 -20.80 -21.97
CA VAL A 37 -12.96 -20.39 -20.59
C VAL A 37 -11.77 -20.63 -19.68
N MET A 38 -11.09 -21.78 -19.80
CA MET A 38 -9.92 -22.11 -18.99
C MET A 38 -8.75 -21.13 -19.26
N LEU A 39 -8.50 -20.77 -20.52
CA LEU A 39 -7.49 -19.77 -20.88
C LEU A 39 -7.87 -18.38 -20.37
N GLY A 40 -9.14 -17.98 -20.50
CA GLY A 40 -9.63 -16.70 -19.97
C GLY A 40 -9.46 -16.59 -18.46
N ALA A 41 -9.89 -17.60 -17.71
CA ALA A 41 -9.71 -17.67 -16.26
C ALA A 41 -8.22 -17.78 -15.88
N GLY A 42 -7.42 -18.51 -16.65
CA GLY A 42 -5.98 -18.65 -16.46
C GLY A 42 -5.22 -17.34 -16.66
N PHE A 43 -5.59 -16.55 -17.68
CA PHE A 43 -4.99 -15.24 -17.92
C PHE A 43 -5.39 -14.23 -16.84
N PHE A 44 -6.66 -14.20 -16.43
CA PHE A 44 -7.09 -13.35 -15.31
C PHE A 44 -6.34 -13.69 -14.02
N THR A 45 -6.23 -14.98 -13.68
CA THR A 45 -5.49 -15.45 -12.51
C THR A 45 -4.01 -15.05 -12.61
N SER A 46 -3.39 -15.23 -13.78
CA SER A 46 -1.98 -14.86 -14.00
C SER A 46 -1.74 -13.36 -13.89
N GLN A 47 -2.66 -12.53 -14.42
CA GLN A 47 -2.60 -11.07 -14.28
C GLN A 47 -2.77 -10.64 -12.83
N LYS A 48 -3.75 -11.21 -12.12
CA LYS A 48 -3.98 -10.87 -10.71
C LYS A 48 -2.81 -11.32 -9.82
N SER A 49 -2.22 -12.48 -10.09
CA SER A 49 -1.02 -12.94 -9.40
C SER A 49 0.15 -11.99 -9.61
N LYS A 50 0.36 -11.47 -10.82
CA LYS A 50 1.41 -10.46 -11.08
C LYS A 50 1.15 -9.18 -10.28
N GLU A 51 -0.09 -8.69 -10.29
CA GLU A 51 -0.47 -7.48 -9.55
C GLU A 51 -0.24 -7.63 -8.04
N VAL A 52 -0.63 -8.77 -7.45
CA VAL A 52 -0.42 -9.05 -6.02
C VAL A 52 1.06 -9.20 -5.69
N VAL A 53 1.86 -9.83 -6.56
CA VAL A 53 3.31 -9.91 -6.36
C VAL A 53 3.95 -8.54 -6.40
N HIS A 54 3.59 -7.70 -7.38
CA HIS A 54 4.11 -6.33 -7.47
C HIS A 54 3.73 -5.49 -6.26
N THR A 55 2.43 -5.41 -5.94
CA THR A 55 1.95 -4.64 -4.79
C THR A 55 2.44 -5.21 -3.45
N GLY A 56 2.65 -6.52 -3.35
CA GLY A 56 3.22 -7.16 -2.17
C GLY A 56 4.69 -6.82 -1.96
N VAL A 57 5.48 -6.80 -3.04
CA VAL A 57 6.88 -6.31 -2.98
C VAL A 57 6.88 -4.84 -2.63
N ASP A 58 6.07 -4.02 -3.31
CA ASP A 58 6.01 -2.59 -3.06
C ASP A 58 5.63 -2.29 -1.61
N GLN A 59 4.63 -2.98 -1.06
CA GLN A 59 4.23 -2.82 0.33
C GLN A 59 5.34 -3.22 1.32
N ALA A 60 6.15 -4.22 0.99
CA ALA A 60 7.26 -4.65 1.84
C ALA A 60 8.46 -3.71 1.79
N THR A 61 8.68 -3.03 0.65
CA THR A 61 9.86 -2.17 0.43
C THR A 61 9.58 -0.68 0.65
N SER A 62 8.32 -0.23 0.64
CA SER A 62 7.91 1.18 0.83
C SER A 62 7.81 1.60 2.29
N SER A 63 8.82 1.34 3.12
CA SER A 63 8.79 1.81 4.52
C SER A 63 9.53 3.14 4.71
N ILE A 64 9.11 3.90 5.72
CA ILE A 64 9.76 5.13 6.16
C ILE A 64 10.53 4.86 7.46
N GLU A 65 11.63 5.58 7.65
CA GLU A 65 12.41 5.55 8.87
C GLU A 65 12.71 6.97 9.36
N MET A 66 12.94 7.09 10.67
CA MET A 66 13.29 8.36 11.28
C MET A 66 14.78 8.65 11.06
N ALA A 67 15.09 9.83 10.57
CA ALA A 67 16.44 10.31 10.32
C ALA A 67 16.89 11.28 11.42
N GLY A 68 17.38 10.73 12.53
CA GLY A 68 17.81 11.50 13.72
C GLY A 68 16.81 11.39 14.86
N ASP A 69 16.91 12.32 15.81
CA ASP A 69 16.08 12.33 17.02
C ASP A 69 14.77 13.11 16.80
N VAL A 70 13.79 12.89 17.69
CA VAL A 70 12.59 13.72 17.74
C VAL A 70 12.92 15.00 18.52
N VAL A 71 12.58 16.15 17.97
CA VAL A 71 12.75 17.44 18.64
C VAL A 71 11.41 17.88 19.22
N GLY A 72 11.32 18.01 20.54
CA GLY A 72 10.17 18.59 21.22
C GLY A 72 10.20 20.12 21.19
N ILE A 73 9.06 20.73 20.95
CA ILE A 73 8.82 22.17 21.10
C ILE A 73 8.02 22.38 22.37
N GLY A 74 8.56 23.17 23.29
CA GLY A 74 7.91 23.52 24.55
C GLY A 74 7.44 24.96 24.59
N ALA A 75 6.35 25.22 25.29
CA ALA A 75 5.96 26.56 25.70
C ALA A 75 5.20 26.50 27.03
N SER A 76 5.41 27.50 27.89
CA SER A 76 4.72 27.60 29.19
C SER A 76 4.82 26.35 30.08
N GLY A 77 5.90 25.58 29.95
CA GLY A 77 6.13 24.36 30.73
C GLY A 77 5.43 23.09 30.20
N ASN A 78 4.78 23.16 29.03
CA ASN A 78 4.16 22.03 28.36
C ASN A 78 4.76 21.78 26.96
N LEU A 79 4.68 20.55 26.48
CA LEU A 79 5.02 20.18 25.10
C LEU A 79 3.89 20.62 24.17
N THR A 80 4.19 21.55 23.26
CA THR A 80 3.23 22.12 22.31
C THR A 80 3.34 21.52 20.91
N GLY A 81 4.47 20.88 20.60
CA GLY A 81 4.65 20.22 19.32
C GLY A 81 5.88 19.34 19.27
N LEU A 82 5.96 18.54 18.23
CA LEU A 82 7.07 17.63 17.94
C LEU A 82 7.53 17.83 16.52
N MET A 83 8.84 17.77 16.32
CA MET A 83 9.47 17.80 15.02
C MET A 83 10.25 16.52 14.82
N MET A 84 10.08 15.87 13.67
CA MET A 84 10.85 14.68 13.31
C MET A 84 11.24 14.73 11.85
N THR A 85 12.41 14.21 11.52
CA THR A 85 12.84 14.09 10.13
C THR A 85 12.65 12.65 9.68
N LEU A 86 12.07 12.47 8.51
CA LEU A 86 11.82 11.18 7.87
C LEU A 86 12.66 11.04 6.60
N GLN A 87 13.06 9.80 6.34
CA GLN A 87 13.65 9.36 5.08
C GLN A 87 13.07 7.99 4.70
N ILE A 88 13.18 7.59 3.43
CA ILE A 88 12.80 6.23 3.05
C ILE A 88 13.82 5.21 3.55
N THR A 89 13.35 3.99 3.84
CA THR A 89 14.24 2.88 4.18
C THR A 89 15.03 2.39 2.95
N ALA A 90 15.92 1.41 3.15
CA ALA A 90 16.77 0.82 2.12
C ALA A 90 16.00 0.17 0.93
N GLY A 91 14.68 -0.02 1.05
CA GLY A 91 13.80 -0.50 -0.02
C GLY A 91 13.63 0.49 -1.17
N ASN A 92 13.97 1.77 -0.96
CA ASN A 92 14.02 2.82 -1.99
C ASN A 92 12.73 3.06 -2.79
N ASN A 93 11.58 2.60 -2.31
CA ASN A 93 10.31 2.92 -2.96
C ASN A 93 9.79 4.29 -2.49
N PRO A 94 9.25 5.11 -3.41
CA PRO A 94 8.70 6.42 -3.10
C PRO A 94 7.48 6.32 -2.18
N VAL A 95 7.37 7.24 -1.23
CA VAL A 95 6.21 7.34 -0.32
C VAL A 95 5.57 8.73 -0.43
N ASP A 96 4.27 8.77 -0.69
CA ASP A 96 3.52 10.02 -0.78
C ASP A 96 3.26 10.61 0.62
N ILE A 97 3.90 11.76 0.90
CA ILE A 97 3.80 12.42 2.20
C ILE A 97 2.40 12.99 2.41
N ASN A 98 1.73 13.51 1.37
CA ASN A 98 0.40 14.10 1.51
C ASN A 98 -0.70 13.08 1.85
N LYS A 99 -0.45 11.80 1.57
CA LYS A 99 -1.37 10.69 1.90
C LYS A 99 -0.97 9.94 3.17
N THR A 100 0.07 10.40 3.84
CA THR A 100 0.51 9.83 5.12
C THR A 100 -0.39 10.32 6.23
N ILE A 101 -0.81 9.42 7.11
CA ILE A 101 -1.60 9.75 8.30
C ILE A 101 -0.68 9.75 9.51
N ILE A 102 -0.77 10.77 10.36
CA ILE A 102 0.00 10.83 11.59
C ILE A 102 -0.97 10.94 12.75
N SER A 103 -0.91 9.93 13.61
CA SER A 103 -1.64 9.91 14.89
C SER A 103 -0.67 10.08 16.04
N TYR A 104 -1.11 10.71 17.13
CA TYR A 104 -0.40 10.65 18.39
C TYR A 104 -1.30 10.14 19.51
N ARG A 105 -0.65 9.58 20.52
CA ARG A 105 -1.28 9.08 21.74
C ARG A 105 -0.50 9.60 22.94
N THR A 106 -1.24 10.24 23.82
CA THR A 106 -0.85 10.64 25.17
C THR A 106 -1.50 9.68 26.17
N ALA A 107 -1.15 9.77 27.46
CA ALA A 107 -1.80 8.99 28.52
C ALA A 107 -3.34 9.10 28.54
N ASN A 108 -3.89 10.27 28.18
CA ASN A 108 -5.32 10.57 28.31
C ASN A 108 -6.06 10.72 26.97
N VAL A 109 -5.33 10.95 25.87
CA VAL A 109 -5.93 11.34 24.58
C VAL A 109 -5.27 10.56 23.45
N TYR A 110 -6.09 10.17 22.49
CA TYR A 110 -5.67 9.61 21.22
C TYR A 110 -6.26 10.45 20.09
N ASN A 111 -5.40 10.97 19.22
CA ASN A 111 -5.82 11.70 18.03
C ASN A 111 -5.38 10.93 16.78
N GLU A 112 -6.36 10.58 15.95
CA GLU A 112 -6.21 9.62 14.85
C GLU A 112 -5.55 10.21 13.60
N SER A 113 -5.68 11.52 13.38
CA SER A 113 -5.08 12.21 12.24
C SER A 113 -4.93 13.69 12.56
N VAL A 114 -3.71 14.09 12.90
CA VAL A 114 -3.35 15.49 13.10
C VAL A 114 -2.56 16.07 11.95
N PHE A 115 -2.36 15.27 10.89
CA PHE A 115 -1.57 15.65 9.74
C PHE A 115 -2.43 16.10 8.57
N ASP A 116 -2.13 17.27 8.00
CA ASP A 116 -2.86 17.88 6.88
C ASP A 116 -2.01 18.04 5.61
N GLY A 117 -0.71 17.72 5.66
CA GLY A 117 0.19 17.80 4.51
C GLY A 117 0.51 19.22 4.05
N THR A 118 0.16 20.24 4.82
CA THR A 118 0.38 21.64 4.42
C THR A 118 1.87 22.02 4.44
N SER A 119 2.27 22.88 3.50
CA SER A 119 3.66 23.36 3.41
C SER A 119 4.02 24.21 4.62
N TRP A 120 5.21 24.01 5.16
CA TRP A 120 5.72 24.78 6.29
C TRP A 120 5.76 26.29 6.03
N GLU A 121 6.07 26.70 4.79
CA GLU A 121 6.12 28.11 4.40
C GLU A 121 4.74 28.79 4.45
N GLU A 122 3.66 28.01 4.42
CA GLU A 122 2.28 28.47 4.60
C GLU A 122 1.83 28.36 6.07
N GLY A 123 2.75 28.10 7.00
CA GLY A 123 2.46 27.84 8.41
C GLY A 123 2.09 26.38 8.70
N GLY A 124 2.33 25.49 7.74
CA GLY A 124 1.97 24.08 7.80
C GLY A 124 2.99 23.18 8.50
N GLN A 125 2.90 21.90 8.15
CA GLN A 125 3.57 20.80 8.87
C GLN A 125 4.76 20.20 8.12
N VAL A 126 4.82 20.37 6.80
CA VAL A 126 5.77 19.67 5.93
C VAL A 126 6.87 20.61 5.47
N LYS A 127 8.11 20.29 5.81
CA LYS A 127 9.31 20.98 5.32
C LYS A 127 10.26 20.02 4.65
N TRP A 128 10.51 20.22 3.36
CA TRP A 128 11.55 19.48 2.66
C TRP A 128 12.93 20.02 3.05
N ILE A 129 13.76 19.18 3.67
CA ILE A 129 15.14 19.51 4.05
C ILE A 129 16.07 19.29 2.87
N GLN A 130 15.86 18.18 2.16
CA GLN A 130 16.52 17.87 0.92
C GLN A 130 15.47 17.33 -0.04
N GLN A 131 15.35 17.96 -1.19
CA GLN A 131 14.43 17.59 -2.25
C GLN A 131 15.20 17.56 -3.57
N THR A 132 14.94 16.55 -4.38
CA THR A 132 15.58 16.35 -5.67
C THR A 132 14.68 16.75 -6.83
N ASN A 133 13.36 16.77 -6.62
CA ASN A 133 12.38 17.22 -7.60
C ASN A 133 11.19 17.90 -6.92
N GLU A 134 10.41 18.69 -7.67
CA GLU A 134 9.26 19.41 -7.12
C GLU A 134 8.00 18.52 -7.06
N ASN A 135 8.06 17.43 -6.29
CA ASN A 135 6.90 16.57 -6.00
C ASN A 135 6.75 16.32 -4.48
N ASN A 136 5.66 15.66 -4.09
CA ASN A 136 5.36 15.33 -2.68
C ASN A 136 5.69 13.87 -2.31
N LEU A 137 6.48 13.20 -3.14
CA LEU A 137 6.95 11.84 -2.92
C LEU A 137 8.29 11.91 -2.21
N LEU A 138 8.42 11.23 -1.08
CA LEU A 138 9.70 11.08 -0.41
C LEU A 138 10.49 10.00 -1.14
N GLU A 139 11.55 10.41 -1.83
CA GLU A 139 12.39 9.55 -2.66
C GLU A 139 13.79 9.34 -2.08
N LYS A 140 14.59 8.55 -2.80
CA LYS A 140 15.95 8.24 -2.39
C LYS A 140 16.78 9.52 -2.34
N TYR A 141 17.51 9.69 -1.23
CA TYR A 141 18.33 10.87 -0.94
C TYR A 141 17.54 12.14 -0.60
N GLU A 142 16.23 12.02 -0.40
CA GLU A 142 15.40 13.11 0.10
C GLU A 142 15.15 12.96 1.60
N LYS A 143 14.90 14.11 2.24
CA LYS A 143 14.58 14.18 3.66
C LYS A 143 13.47 15.19 3.86
N VAL A 144 12.44 14.77 4.58
CA VAL A 144 11.32 15.63 4.95
C VAL A 144 11.28 15.77 6.46
N GLN A 145 11.16 17.00 6.95
CA GLN A 145 10.93 17.31 8.35
C GLN A 145 9.45 17.62 8.54
N LEU A 146 8.85 16.94 9.52
CA LEU A 146 7.47 17.09 9.88
C LEU A 146 7.37 17.82 11.22
N LYS A 147 6.46 18.78 11.33
CA LYS A 147 6.07 19.43 12.58
C LYS A 147 4.64 19.08 12.90
N ILE A 148 4.48 18.43 14.03
CA ILE A 148 3.20 18.00 14.58
C ILE A 148 2.88 18.92 15.75
N ASN A 149 1.83 19.72 15.62
CA ASN A 149 1.35 20.56 16.71
C ASN A 149 0.38 19.75 17.57
N ILE A 150 0.44 19.96 18.89
CA ILE A 150 -0.49 19.37 19.86
C ILE A 150 -1.49 20.47 20.25
N ALA A 151 -2.77 20.16 20.21
CA ALA A 151 -3.83 21.08 20.63
C ALA A 151 -3.63 21.53 22.09
N GLU A 152 -4.02 22.77 22.43
CA GLU A 152 -3.74 23.36 23.75
C GLU A 152 -4.26 22.53 24.93
N ASP A 153 -5.42 21.90 24.77
CA ASP A 153 -6.07 21.04 25.76
C ASP A 153 -5.46 19.63 25.86
N GLU A 154 -4.62 19.25 24.90
CA GLU A 154 -3.97 17.93 24.81
C GLU A 154 -2.46 17.99 25.13
N GLN A 155 -1.94 19.19 25.42
CA GLN A 155 -0.54 19.39 25.74
C GLN A 155 -0.14 18.61 27.00
N VAL A 156 1.10 18.10 26.99
CA VAL A 156 1.62 17.29 28.07
C VAL A 156 2.70 18.01 28.86
N GLY A 157 2.67 17.84 30.18
CA GLY A 157 3.68 18.36 31.08
C GLY A 157 4.94 17.49 31.13
N PRO A 158 5.85 17.79 32.07
CA PRO A 158 7.07 17.02 32.30
C PRO A 158 6.83 15.54 32.62
N ASN A 159 7.82 14.69 32.35
CA ASN A 159 7.82 13.25 32.66
C ASN A 159 6.62 12.47 32.10
N THR A 160 6.10 12.89 30.94
CA THR A 160 4.94 12.28 30.29
C THR A 160 5.37 11.58 29.01
N LYS A 161 4.90 10.35 28.80
CA LYS A 161 5.14 9.59 27.58
C LYS A 161 4.15 9.98 26.49
N ILE A 162 4.65 10.20 25.28
CA ILE A 162 3.88 10.41 24.06
C ILE A 162 4.34 9.42 23.00
N THR A 163 3.38 8.84 22.28
CA THR A 163 3.63 7.93 21.16
C THR A 163 3.08 8.54 19.89
N LEU A 164 3.91 8.69 18.88
CA LEU A 164 3.53 9.07 17.52
C LEU A 164 3.54 7.83 16.64
N GLU A 165 2.57 7.75 15.73
CA GLU A 165 2.50 6.74 14.70
C GLU A 165 2.35 7.41 13.34
N VAL A 166 3.34 7.21 12.47
CA VAL A 166 3.34 7.67 11.09
C VAL A 166 2.95 6.50 10.20
N LYS A 167 1.80 6.63 9.54
CA LYS A 167 1.15 5.60 8.73
C LYS A 167 1.23 6.02 7.26
N PRO A 168 2.26 5.60 6.51
CA PRO A 168 2.33 5.88 5.09
C PRO A 168 1.20 5.16 4.32
N PRO A 169 0.84 5.61 3.11
CA PRO A 169 -0.21 4.97 2.30
C PRO A 169 0.14 3.53 1.90
N THR A 170 1.43 3.25 1.75
CA THR A 170 2.00 1.92 1.54
C THR A 170 3.23 1.78 2.44
N GLY A 171 3.51 0.57 2.91
CA GLY A 171 4.62 0.29 3.82
C GLY A 171 4.24 -0.09 5.24
N ALA A 172 5.27 -0.17 6.08
CA ALA A 172 5.15 -0.36 7.52
C ALA A 172 4.83 0.95 8.24
N VAL A 173 4.05 0.83 9.32
CA VAL A 173 3.78 1.94 10.24
C VAL A 173 5.03 2.20 11.10
N LEU A 174 5.49 3.44 11.13
CA LEU A 174 6.57 3.87 12.00
C LEU A 174 5.97 4.37 13.32
N SER A 175 6.25 3.67 14.42
CA SER A 175 5.84 4.08 15.76
C SER A 175 7.05 4.60 16.55
N VAL A 176 6.94 5.82 17.06
CA VAL A 176 7.98 6.50 17.84
C VAL A 176 7.41 6.87 19.19
N SER A 177 8.01 6.37 20.27
CA SER A 177 7.59 6.65 21.64
C SER A 177 8.67 7.43 22.36
N VAL A 178 8.36 8.65 22.79
CA VAL A 178 9.28 9.52 23.50
C VAL A 178 8.69 9.97 24.84
N THR A 179 9.54 10.38 25.77
CA THR A 179 9.12 10.87 27.10
C THR A 179 9.64 12.28 27.30
N THR A 180 8.77 13.20 27.75
CA THR A 180 9.19 14.58 28.04
C THR A 180 10.14 14.62 29.24
N PRO A 181 11.18 15.47 29.22
CA PRO A 181 12.11 15.62 30.33
C PRO A 181 11.43 16.27 31.56
N PRO A 182 12.08 16.24 32.74
CA PRO A 182 11.58 16.87 33.97
C PRO A 182 11.41 18.39 33.88
N ALA A 183 12.16 19.05 32.99
CA ALA A 183 12.04 20.48 32.71
C ALA A 183 11.80 20.67 31.22
N ILE A 184 10.70 21.32 30.85
CA ILE A 184 10.36 21.58 29.46
C ILE A 184 10.99 22.90 29.02
N GLU A 185 11.91 22.79 28.07
CA GLU A 185 12.54 23.93 27.39
C GLU A 185 11.83 24.25 26.07
N PRO A 186 12.02 25.46 25.50
CA PRO A 186 11.41 25.83 24.22
C PRO A 186 11.74 24.88 23.07
N ILE A 187 12.96 24.33 23.07
CA ILE A 187 13.44 23.33 22.12
C ILE A 187 14.21 22.29 22.91
N MET A 188 13.86 21.03 22.76
CA MET A 188 14.52 19.92 23.46
C MET A 188 14.64 18.69 22.54
N SER A 189 15.71 17.92 22.68
CA SER A 189 15.81 16.61 22.01
C SER A 189 15.10 15.56 22.86
N LEU A 190 14.27 14.76 22.23
CA LEU A 190 13.52 13.65 22.80
C LEU A 190 14.04 12.37 22.14
N PHE A 191 14.68 11.53 22.96
CA PHE A 191 15.28 10.25 22.58
C PHE A 191 14.51 9.06 23.18
#